data_AF-A0A2X2JM16-F1
#
_entry.id   AF-A0A2X2JM16-F1
#
_cell.length_a   1.000
_cell.length_b   1.000
_cell.length_c   1.000
_cell.angle_alpha   90.00
_cell.angle_beta   90.00
_cell.angle_gamma   90.00
#
_symmetry.space_group_name_H-M   'P 1'
#
loop_
_entity.id
_entity.type
_entity.pdbx_description
1 polymer ?
#
loop_
_entity_poly.entity_id
_entity_poly.type
_entity_poly.pdbx_seq_one_letter_code
_entity_poly.pdbx_strand_id
1 'polypeptide(L)'
;MYDEGSKRQLEIIGSVFKKCGSIIVATDAGREGEVIFRFIYQYLGCSKPFERLWINSLTEKAIIHGFQNLKQGSEFNGLFEAGRERRNVTGS
;
A
#
# COMPACT_ATOMS: atom_id res chain seq x y z
N MET A 1 -6.14 -4.33 23.84
CA MET A 1 -4.67 -4.46 23.74
C MET A 1 -4.25 -3.79 22.45
N TYR A 2 -3.36 -2.80 22.50
CA TYR A 2 -2.68 -2.31 21.29
C TYR A 2 -1.57 -3.30 20.94
N ASP A 3 -1.44 -3.65 19.66
CA ASP A 3 -0.39 -4.56 19.19
C ASP A 3 0.95 -3.81 19.10
N GLU A 4 1.83 -4.01 20.09
CA GLU A 4 3.15 -3.37 20.16
C GLU A 4 4.03 -3.72 18.94
N GLY A 5 3.81 -4.90 18.34
CA GLY A 5 4.47 -5.31 17.10
C GLY A 5 4.15 -4.38 15.93
N SER A 6 2.86 -4.13 15.69
CA SER A 6 2.38 -3.24 14.64
C SER A 6 2.86 -1.80 14.83
N LYS A 7 2.91 -1.31 16.08
CA LYS A 7 3.43 0.03 16.38
C LYS A 7 4.90 0.16 15.98
N ARG A 8 5.73 -0.81 16.35
CA ARG A 8 7.15 -0.83 15.97
C ARG A 8 7.34 -0.89 14.45
N GLN A 9 6.50 -1.64 13.74
CA GLN A 9 6.56 -1.69 12.27
C GLN A 9 6.19 -0.34 11.64
N LEU A 10 5.19 0.37 12.15
CA LEU A 10 4.84 1.72 11.68
C LEU A 10 6.01 2.71 11.85
N GLU A 11 6.72 2.65 12.97
CA GLU A 11 7.92 3.48 13.20
C GLU A 11 9.04 3.18 12.19
N ILE A 12 9.28 1.91 11.90
CA ILE A 12 10.25 1.47 10.89
C ILE A 12 9.84 1.97 9.51
N ILE A 13 8.60 1.76 9.10
CA ILE A 13 8.07 2.22 7.80
C ILE A 13 8.21 3.74 7.69
N GLY A 14 7.84 4.49 8.72
CA GLY A 14 7.98 5.95 8.75
C GLY A 14 9.44 6.41 8.61
N SER A 15 10.38 5.72 9.24
CA SER A 15 11.82 5.99 9.11
C SER A 15 12.33 5.75 7.69
N VAL A 16 11.91 4.63 7.07
CA VAL A 16 12.28 4.30 5.68
C VAL A 16 11.66 5.28 4.70
N PHE A 17 10.37 5.61 4.88
CA PHE A 17 9.66 6.59 4.06
C PHE A 17 10.37 7.93 4.06
N LYS A 18 10.93 8.40 5.19
CA LYS A 18 11.70 9.66 5.22
C LYS A 18 12.97 9.62 4.39
N LYS A 19 13.60 8.46 4.22
CA LYS A 19 14.90 8.29 3.57
C LYS A 19 14.83 7.94 2.07
N CYS A 20 13.68 7.55 1.53
CA CYS A 20 13.53 7.20 0.12
C CYS A 20 13.10 8.39 -0.77
N GLY A 21 13.28 8.28 -2.09
CA GLY A 21 12.76 9.24 -3.08
C GLY A 21 11.35 8.88 -3.60
N SER A 22 11.07 7.58 -3.70
CA SER A 22 9.79 7.02 -4.15
C SER A 22 9.50 5.70 -3.42
N ILE A 23 8.29 5.16 -3.60
CA ILE A 23 7.83 3.92 -2.95
C ILE A 23 7.31 2.95 -4.01
N ILE A 24 7.70 1.67 -3.92
CA ILE A 24 7.06 0.60 -4.68
C ILE A 24 6.22 -0.22 -3.71
N VAL A 25 4.93 -0.32 -3.98
CA VAL A 25 3.96 -1.01 -3.13
C VAL A 25 3.77 -2.42 -3.65
N ALA A 26 4.19 -3.40 -2.85
CA ALA A 26 4.12 -4.83 -3.16
C ALA A 26 3.14 -5.60 -2.26
N THR A 27 2.14 -4.93 -1.70
CA THR A 27 1.01 -5.60 -1.05
C THR A 27 0.19 -6.39 -2.07
N ASP A 28 -0.61 -7.35 -1.60
CA ASP A 28 -1.49 -8.14 -2.46
C ASP A 28 -2.25 -7.31 -3.51
N ALA A 29 -2.30 -7.86 -4.73
CA ALA A 29 -3.01 -7.32 -5.87
C ALA A 29 -4.53 -7.47 -5.67
N GLY A 30 -5.06 -6.63 -4.80
CA GLY A 30 -6.48 -6.59 -4.48
C GLY A 30 -6.83 -5.36 -3.65
N ARG A 31 -8.12 -5.25 -3.37
CA ARG A 31 -8.68 -4.12 -2.65
C ARG A 31 -8.12 -3.96 -1.24
N GLU A 32 -8.04 -5.04 -0.46
CA GLU A 32 -7.55 -4.95 0.92
C GLU A 32 -6.07 -4.53 0.97
N GLY A 33 -5.25 -5.02 0.04
CA GLY A 33 -3.85 -4.60 -0.09
C GLY A 33 -3.71 -3.09 -0.40
N GLU A 34 -4.53 -2.55 -1.31
CA GLU A 34 -4.58 -1.11 -1.57
C GLU A 34 -5.00 -0.32 -0.33
N VAL A 35 -6.06 -0.75 0.35
CA VAL A 35 -6.60 -0.03 1.49
C VAL A 35 -5.62 -0.02 2.67
N ILE A 36 -4.98 -1.15 2.98
CA ILE A 36 -3.97 -1.22 4.05
C ILE A 36 -2.80 -0.28 3.76
N PHE A 37 -2.25 -0.32 2.54
CA PHE A 37 -1.16 0.58 2.16
C PHE A 37 -1.58 2.05 2.31
N ARG A 38 -2.75 2.42 1.78
CA ARG A 38 -3.23 3.80 1.82
C ARG A 38 -3.48 4.31 3.23
N PHE A 39 -3.97 3.45 4.14
CA PHE A 39 -4.10 3.83 5.54
C PHE A 39 -2.74 4.12 6.17
N ILE A 40 -1.74 3.27 5.97
CA ILE A 40 -0.38 3.51 6.49
C ILE A 40 0.21 4.80 5.88
N TYR A 41 0.06 4.96 4.57
CA TYR A 41 0.54 6.12 3.82
C TYR A 41 -0.07 7.43 4.31
N GLN A 42 -1.39 7.46 4.53
CA GLN A 42 -2.12 8.61 5.09
C GLN A 42 -1.80 8.84 6.56
N TYR A 43 -1.77 7.78 7.38
CA TYR A 43 -1.47 7.87 8.81
C TYR A 43 -0.08 8.45 9.07
N LEU A 44 0.90 8.06 8.25
CA LEU A 44 2.27 8.59 8.31
C LEU A 44 2.43 9.95 7.63
N GLY A 45 1.37 10.51 7.05
CA GLY A 45 1.38 11.81 6.36
C GLY A 45 2.36 11.86 5.17
N CYS A 46 2.57 10.73 4.49
CA CYS A 46 3.52 10.64 3.40
C CYS A 46 2.94 11.26 2.12
N SER A 47 3.77 11.96 1.35
CA SER A 47 3.40 12.59 0.07
C SER A 47 4.32 12.19 -1.08
N LYS A 48 5.16 11.18 -0.87
CA LYS A 48 6.14 10.72 -1.86
C LYS A 48 5.46 9.94 -3.00
N PRO A 49 5.95 10.09 -4.25
CA PRO A 49 5.38 9.34 -5.36
C PRO A 49 5.51 7.84 -5.09
N PHE A 50 4.49 7.09 -5.47
CA PHE A 50 4.50 5.64 -5.36
C PHE A 50 3.89 4.95 -6.58
N GLU A 51 4.38 3.75 -6.82
CA GLU A 51 3.92 2.84 -7.86
C GLU A 51 3.55 1.50 -7.23
N ARG A 52 2.71 0.71 -7.89
CA ARG A 52 2.28 -0.61 -7.43
C ARG A 52 2.89 -1.72 -8.27
N LEU A 53 3.48 -2.69 -7.59
CA LEU A 53 3.81 -4.00 -8.14
C LEU A 53 2.54 -4.87 -8.08
N TRP A 54 1.79 -4.93 -9.19
CA TRP A 54 0.50 -5.60 -9.25
C TRP A 54 0.62 -7.00 -9.85
N ILE A 55 0.98 -7.98 -9.02
CA ILE A 55 1.19 -9.38 -9.43
C ILE A 55 0.37 -10.34 -8.58
N ASN A 56 -0.12 -11.43 -9.18
CA ASN A 56 -0.87 -12.51 -8.52
C ASN A 56 -0.02 -13.79 -8.31
N SER A 57 1.29 -13.72 -8.62
CA SER A 57 2.21 -14.86 -8.55
C SER A 57 3.57 -14.39 -8.05
N LEU A 58 4.18 -15.17 -7.16
CA LEU A 58 5.53 -14.93 -6.62
C LEU A 58 6.63 -15.65 -7.42
N THR A 59 6.31 -16.11 -8.63
CA THR A 59 7.35 -16.69 -9.52
C THR A 59 8.30 -15.59 -9.98
N GLU A 60 9.57 -15.94 -10.19
CA GLU A 60 10.60 -15.01 -10.68
C GLU A 60 10.15 -14.27 -11.94
N LYS A 61 9.57 -15.00 -12.91
CA LYS A 61 9.05 -14.42 -14.15
C LYS A 61 7.95 -13.38 -13.90
N ALA A 62 7.02 -13.67 -12.98
CA ALA A 62 5.95 -12.74 -12.64
C ALA A 62 6.49 -11.50 -11.93
N ILE A 63 7.47 -11.66 -11.03
CA ILE A 63 8.12 -10.55 -10.33
C ILE A 63 8.85 -9.64 -11.33
N ILE A 64 9.70 -10.21 -12.19
CA ILE A 64 10.43 -9.44 -13.22
C ILE A 64 9.47 -8.69 -14.13
N HIS A 65 8.45 -9.38 -14.66
CA HIS A 65 7.44 -8.76 -15.51
C HIS A 65 6.66 -7.67 -14.77
N GLY A 66 6.34 -7.88 -13.48
CA GLY A 66 5.66 -6.90 -12.65
C GLY A 66 6.47 -5.63 -12.44
N PHE A 67 7.78 -5.74 -12.19
CA PHE A 67 8.67 -4.58 -12.06
C PHE A 67 8.86 -3.82 -13.38
N GLN A 68 8.76 -4.50 -14.53
CA GLN A 68 8.75 -3.85 -15.84
C GLN A 68 7.44 -3.12 -16.16
N ASN A 69 6.36 -3.46 -15.46
CA ASN A 69 5.00 -2.96 -15.69
C ASN A 69 4.40 -2.35 -14.41
N LEU A 70 5.21 -1.60 -13.66
CA LEU A 70 4.75 -0.88 -12.48
C LEU A 70 3.58 0.04 -12.85
N LYS A 71 2.59 0.06 -11.97
CA LYS A 71 1.36 0.84 -12.16
C LYS A 71 1.40 2.09 -11.31
N GLN A 72 0.98 3.22 -11.84
CA GLN A 72 0.95 4.45 -11.08
C GLN A 72 -0.08 4.35 -9.95
N GLY A 73 0.23 4.90 -8.78
CA GLY A 73 -0.70 4.90 -7.65
C GLY A 73 -2.06 5.54 -7.95
N SER A 74 -2.09 6.52 -8.86
CA SER A 74 -3.31 7.19 -9.34
C SER A 74 -4.32 6.23 -9.98
N GLU A 75 -3.85 5.15 -10.63
CA GLU A 75 -4.72 4.15 -11.28
C GLU A 75 -5.61 3.40 -10.26
N PHE A 76 -5.23 3.40 -8.97
CA PHE A 76 -5.92 2.67 -7.91
C PHE A 76 -6.77 3.56 -6.98
N ASN A 77 -6.86 4.86 -7.26
CA ASN A 77 -7.67 5.78 -6.45
C ASN A 77 -9.13 5.29 -6.34
N GLY A 78 -9.73 4.82 -7.43
CA GLY A 78 -11.11 4.26 -7.40
C GLY A 78 -11.25 3.01 -6.53
N LEU A 79 -10.20 2.16 -6.49
CA LEU A 79 -10.18 0.96 -5.64
C LEU A 79 -10.09 1.33 -4.16
N PHE A 80 -9.29 2.35 -3.83
CA PHE A 80 -9.20 2.89 -2.49
C PHE A 80 -10.50 3.53 -2.02
N GLU A 81 -11.16 4.34 -2.87
CA GLU A 81 -12.44 4.99 -2.53
C GLU A 81 -13.53 3.96 -2.28
N ALA A 82 -13.71 3.00 -3.19
CA ALA A 82 -14.63 1.90 -2.96
C ALA A 82 -14.27 1.17 -1.66
N GLY A 83 -12.95 0.95 -1.45
CA GLY A 83 -12.26 0.47 -0.24
C GLY A 83 -12.77 1.04 1.06
N ARG A 84 -12.71 2.37 1.14
CA ARG A 84 -13.04 3.20 2.28
C ARG A 84 -14.52 3.17 2.61
N GLU A 85 -15.40 3.19 1.62
CA GLU A 85 -16.85 3.20 1.83
C GLU A 85 -17.32 1.97 2.60
N ARG A 86 -16.90 0.74 2.24
CA ARG A 86 -17.32 -0.47 2.99
C ARG A 86 -16.87 -0.49 4.46
N ARG A 87 -15.75 0.15 4.79
CA ARG A 87 -15.31 0.26 6.19
C ARG A 87 -16.20 1.20 7.01
N ASN A 88 -16.87 2.16 6.37
CA ASN A 88 -17.76 3.12 7.03
C ASN A 88 -19.23 2.65 7.14
N VAL A 89 -19.64 1.57 6.44
CA VAL A 89 -21.04 1.06 6.50
C VAL A 89 -21.29 0.07 7.64
N THR A 90 -20.32 -0.17 8.53
CA THR A 90 -20.49 -1.05 9.72
C THR A 90 -20.73 -0.25 11.01
N GLY A 91 -21.12 1.03 10.92
CA GLY A 91 -21.20 1.93 12.07
C GLY A 91 -22.41 2.86 12.10
N SER A 92 -23.57 2.40 11.63
CA SER A 92 -24.87 3.08 11.79
C SER A 92 -25.87 2.16 12.49
#